data_AF-A0A6I9Z8T3-F1
#
_entry.id   AF-A0A6I9Z8T3-F1
#
_cell.length_a   1.000
_cell.length_b   1.000
_cell.length_c   1.000
_cell.angle_alpha   90.00
_cell.angle_beta   90.00
_cell.angle_gamma   90.00
#
_symmetry.space_group_name_H-M   'P 1'
#
loop_
_entity.id
_entity.type
_entity.pdbx_description
1 polymer ?
#
loop_
_entity_poly.entity_id
_entity_poly.type
_entity_poly.pdbx_seq_one_letter_code
_entity_poly.pdbx_strand_id
1 'polypeptide(L)'
;MAPADAPLSLLGSGGHFNPAVSLAVWLLGGLHVTLLIPYWLCQLCGGVIGAGLAKAAPTRSGRTPGRVYTKPSANIYPKAAIAAVLLPGGVSGACMNPARAFGPALVANCWNYHWVYWVGPMLAALLVGGLVRLLLGDQATRLLLK
;
A
#
# COMPACT_ATOMS: atom_id res chain seq x y z
N MET A 1 -8.89 30.42 1.48
CA MET A 1 -9.65 29.49 0.62
C MET A 1 -8.65 28.92 -0.37
N ALA A 2 -8.27 27.65 -0.25
CA ALA A 2 -7.33 27.04 -1.20
C ALA A 2 -8.01 26.93 -2.59
N PRO A 3 -7.29 27.19 -3.69
CA PRO A 3 -7.89 27.19 -5.02
C PRO A 3 -8.31 25.75 -5.39
N ALA A 4 -9.44 25.61 -6.09
CA ALA A 4 -10.12 24.32 -6.33
C ALA A 4 -9.32 23.32 -7.18
N ASP A 5 -8.22 23.78 -7.77
CA ASP A 5 -7.27 23.07 -8.63
C ASP A 5 -5.95 22.72 -7.93
N ALA A 6 -5.78 23.09 -6.66
CA ALA A 6 -4.60 22.68 -5.89
C ALA A 6 -4.63 21.14 -5.69
N PRO A 7 -3.60 20.39 -6.13
CA PRO A 7 -3.52 18.96 -5.85
C PRO A 7 -3.74 18.69 -4.37
N LEU A 8 -4.49 17.64 -4.02
CA LEU A 8 -4.88 17.26 -2.65
C LEU A 8 -3.68 17.22 -1.66
N SER A 9 -2.47 17.04 -2.18
CA SER A 9 -1.21 17.14 -1.43
C SER A 9 -0.87 18.53 -0.87
N LEU A 10 -1.51 19.61 -1.34
CA LEU A 10 -1.28 21.00 -0.89
C LEU A 10 -2.16 21.40 0.31
N LEU A 11 -3.26 20.68 0.56
CA LEU A 11 -4.12 20.85 1.74
C LEU A 11 -3.70 19.96 2.93
N GLY A 12 -2.65 19.15 2.76
CA GLY A 12 -2.17 18.14 3.71
C GLY A 12 -1.65 16.91 2.95
N SER A 13 -1.20 15.85 3.64
CA SER A 13 -0.61 14.68 2.93
C SER A 13 -1.64 13.80 2.18
N GLY A 14 -2.93 14.13 2.18
CA GLY A 14 -3.99 13.29 1.61
C GLY A 14 -4.20 11.94 2.31
N GLY A 15 -3.44 11.63 3.36
CA GLY A 15 -3.60 10.41 4.15
C GLY A 15 -3.29 9.12 3.39
N HIS A 16 -2.35 9.12 2.43
CA HIS A 16 -2.12 7.95 1.59
C HIS A 16 -1.63 6.73 2.37
N PHE A 17 -0.66 6.92 3.28
CA PHE A 17 -0.04 5.91 4.17
C PHE A 17 0.32 4.55 3.53
N ASN A 18 0.31 4.46 2.21
CA ASN A 18 0.41 3.25 1.42
C ASN A 18 1.06 3.60 0.07
N PRO A 19 2.18 2.95 -0.29
CA PRO A 19 2.83 3.19 -1.57
C PRO A 19 1.92 2.94 -2.78
N ALA A 20 1.04 1.92 -2.71
CA ALA A 20 0.11 1.57 -3.79
C ALA A 20 -0.96 2.65 -3.99
N VAL A 21 -1.48 3.18 -2.88
CA VAL A 21 -2.46 4.28 -2.91
C VAL A 21 -1.81 5.55 -3.42
N SER A 22 -0.58 5.85 -2.98
CA SER A 22 0.17 7.02 -3.46
C SER A 22 0.42 6.95 -4.97
N LEU A 23 0.71 5.74 -5.49
CA LEU A 23 0.85 5.49 -6.93
C LEU A 23 -0.47 5.70 -7.67
N ALA A 24 -1.58 5.18 -7.16
CA ALA A 24 -2.89 5.35 -7.75
C ALA A 24 -3.32 6.83 -7.78
N VAL A 25 -3.13 7.56 -6.67
CA VAL A 25 -3.46 8.99 -6.59
C VAL A 25 -2.59 9.81 -7.55
N TRP A 26 -1.31 9.47 -7.70
CA TRP A 26 -0.44 10.08 -8.71
C TRP A 26 -0.96 9.83 -10.14
N LEU A 27 -1.34 8.60 -10.47
CA LEU A 27 -1.94 8.28 -11.78
C LEU A 27 -3.22 9.07 -12.03
N LEU A 28 -4.00 9.35 -11.00
CA LEU A 28 -5.23 10.14 -11.10
C LEU A 28 -4.99 11.65 -11.09
N GLY A 29 -3.73 12.10 -10.99
CA GLY A 29 -3.35 13.52 -10.98
C GLY A 29 -3.50 14.21 -9.62
N GLY A 30 -3.82 13.48 -8.55
CA GLY A 30 -4.01 14.03 -7.21
C GLY A 30 -2.71 14.21 -6.40
N LEU A 31 -1.57 13.73 -6.91
CA LEU A 31 -0.25 13.84 -6.28
C LEU A 31 0.79 14.27 -7.32
N HIS A 32 1.61 15.27 -7.01
CA HIS A 32 2.70 15.67 -7.88
C HIS A 32 3.82 14.62 -7.88
N VAL A 33 4.40 14.31 -9.04
CA VAL A 33 5.39 13.22 -9.20
C VAL A 33 6.61 13.36 -8.28
N THR A 34 7.06 14.59 -8.02
CA THR A 34 8.21 14.85 -7.15
C THR A 34 7.95 14.47 -5.69
N LEU A 35 6.69 14.38 -5.27
CA LEU A 35 6.30 13.98 -3.91
C LEU A 35 6.12 12.48 -3.76
N LEU A 36 6.03 11.71 -4.85
CA LEU A 36 5.76 10.27 -4.80
C LEU A 36 6.85 9.52 -4.02
N ILE A 37 8.13 9.79 -4.33
CA ILE A 37 9.27 9.15 -3.65
C ILE A 37 9.35 9.59 -2.16
N PRO A 38 9.31 10.90 -1.82
CA PRO A 38 9.24 11.34 -0.42
C PRO A 38 8.11 10.67 0.37
N TYR A 39 6.93 10.50 -0.23
CA TYR A 39 5.81 9.81 0.41
C TYR A 39 6.13 8.37 0.73
N TRP A 40 6.69 7.62 -0.23
CA TRP A 40 7.05 6.23 -0.03
C TRP A 40 8.10 6.06 1.08
N LEU A 41 9.12 6.93 1.12
CA LEU A 41 10.13 6.91 2.17
C LEU A 41 9.52 7.14 3.56
N CYS A 42 8.69 8.19 3.70
CA CYS A 42 7.99 8.45 4.96
C CYS A 42 7.09 7.28 5.39
N GLN A 43 6.38 6.67 4.44
CA GLN A 43 5.50 5.52 4.69
C GLN A 43 6.29 4.29 5.16
N LEU A 44 7.42 4.00 4.53
CA LEU A 44 8.29 2.89 4.91
C LEU A 44 8.88 3.13 6.31
N CYS A 45 9.41 4.33 6.57
CA CYS A 45 9.92 4.70 7.89
C CYS A 45 8.84 4.58 8.97
N GLY A 46 7.64 5.12 8.73
CA GLY A 46 6.51 5.00 9.64
C GLY A 46 6.09 3.55 9.88
N GLY A 47 6.09 2.72 8.84
CA GLY A 47 5.82 1.28 8.96
C GLY A 47 6.84 0.55 9.83
N VAL A 48 8.13 0.84 9.67
CA VAL A 48 9.21 0.27 10.48
C VAL A 48 9.10 0.71 11.95
N ILE A 49 8.91 2.01 12.20
CA ILE A 49 8.75 2.55 13.55
C ILE A 49 7.52 1.93 14.22
N GLY A 50 6.38 1.87 13.53
CA GLY A 50 5.15 1.28 14.06
C GLY A 50 5.32 -0.21 14.40
N ALA A 51 6.03 -0.97 13.55
CA ALA A 51 6.32 -2.37 13.82
C ALA A 51 7.28 -2.56 15.01
N GLY A 52 8.28 -1.69 15.14
CA GLY A 52 9.20 -1.68 16.28
C GLY A 52 8.48 -1.39 17.61
N LEU A 53 7.61 -0.37 17.62
CA LEU A 53 6.79 -0.03 18.78
C LEU A 53 5.81 -1.16 19.13
N ALA A 54 5.19 -1.79 18.13
CA ALA A 54 4.30 -2.94 18.35
C ALA A 54 5.03 -4.14 18.96
N LYS A 55 6.31 -4.35 18.61
CA LYS A 55 7.17 -5.38 19.22
C LYS A 55 7.52 -5.06 20.67
N ALA A 56 7.70 -3.78 21.00
CA ALA A 56 8.06 -3.32 22.35
C ALA A 56 6.86 -3.20 23.30
N ALA A 57 5.64 -3.13 22.76
CA ALA A 57 4.42 -3.00 23.55
C ALA A 57 4.16 -4.26 24.42
N PRO A 58 3.78 -4.10 25.71
CA PRO A 58 3.47 -5.22 26.59
C PRO A 58 2.30 -6.05 26.04
N THR A 59 2.55 -7.32 25.72
CA THR A 59 1.50 -8.24 25.28
C THR A 59 0.64 -8.66 26.48
N ARG A 60 -0.57 -8.12 26.61
CA ARG A 60 -1.57 -8.68 27.53
C ARG A 60 -1.93 -10.11 27.09
N SER A 61 -1.86 -11.02 28.07
CA SER A 61 -2.10 -12.47 28.01
C SER A 61 -3.12 -12.91 26.94
N GLY A 62 -2.71 -13.86 26.08
CA GLY A 62 -3.58 -14.59 25.15
C GLY A 62 -3.44 -14.25 23.66
N ARG A 63 -2.79 -13.14 23.27
CA ARG A 63 -2.61 -12.77 21.85
C ARG A 63 -1.21 -13.13 21.38
N THR A 64 -1.08 -14.21 20.63
CA THR A 64 0.21 -14.69 20.09
C THR A 64 0.87 -13.58 19.25
N PRO A 65 2.14 -13.22 19.53
CA PRO A 65 2.89 -12.21 18.75
C PRO A 65 2.96 -12.51 17.25
N GLY A 66 2.78 -13.79 16.88
CA GLY A 66 2.76 -14.26 15.49
C GLY A 66 1.63 -13.74 14.61
N ARG A 67 0.63 -13.03 15.14
CA ARG A 67 -0.43 -12.38 14.34
C ARG A 67 -0.06 -10.95 13.89
N VAL A 68 0.95 -10.33 14.51
CA VAL A 68 1.46 -8.99 14.13
C VAL A 68 2.43 -9.10 12.94
N TYR A 69 3.21 -10.19 12.90
CA TYR A 69 4.05 -10.52 11.76
C TYR A 69 3.21 -11.29 10.75
N THR A 70 2.97 -10.71 9.58
CA THR A 70 2.26 -11.37 8.48
C THR A 70 3.08 -12.57 8.01
N LYS A 71 2.88 -13.73 8.64
CA LYS A 71 3.37 -15.00 8.13
C LYS A 71 2.47 -15.38 6.94
N PRO A 72 2.97 -15.45 5.70
CA PRO A 72 2.24 -16.10 4.64
C PRO A 72 2.01 -17.55 5.08
N SER A 73 0.76 -18.00 5.13
CA SER A 73 0.46 -19.41 5.42
C SER A 73 1.20 -20.28 4.40
N ALA A 74 2.09 -21.17 4.88
CA ALA A 74 3.06 -21.93 4.09
C ALA A 74 2.46 -22.87 3.03
N ASN A 75 1.13 -22.95 2.91
CA ASN A 75 0.42 -23.91 2.07
C ASN A 75 -0.13 -23.30 0.76
N ILE A 76 0.39 -22.15 0.33
CA ILE A 76 -0.19 -21.36 -0.76
C ILE A 76 0.83 -21.16 -1.87
N TYR A 77 0.77 -22.09 -2.84
CA TYR A 77 1.42 -21.99 -4.14
C TYR A 77 1.18 -20.61 -4.78
N PRO A 78 2.06 -20.16 -5.71
CA PRO A 78 1.97 -18.84 -6.35
C PRO A 78 0.63 -18.55 -7.06
N LYS A 79 -0.20 -19.58 -7.29
CA LYS A 79 -1.52 -19.47 -7.94
C LYS A 79 -2.61 -18.85 -7.04
N ALA A 80 -2.49 -18.89 -5.71
CA ALA A 80 -3.50 -18.34 -4.78
C ALA A 80 -3.12 -16.95 -4.19
N ALA A 81 -1.93 -16.44 -4.47
CA ALA A 81 -1.51 -15.09 -4.09
C ALA A 81 -2.35 -13.98 -4.77
N ILE A 82 -2.78 -14.20 -6.02
CA ILE A 82 -3.69 -13.28 -6.73
C ILE A 82 -5.07 -13.26 -6.06
N ALA A 83 -5.58 -14.41 -5.62
CA ALA A 83 -6.85 -14.51 -4.88
C ALA A 83 -6.77 -13.89 -3.48
N ALA A 84 -5.58 -13.86 -2.86
CA ALA A 84 -5.36 -13.27 -1.54
C ALA A 84 -5.49 -11.74 -1.50
N VAL A 85 -5.42 -11.07 -2.65
CA VAL A 85 -5.74 -9.63 -2.79
C VAL A 85 -7.26 -9.41 -2.75
N LEU A 86 -8.05 -10.41 -3.16
CA LEU A 86 -9.52 -10.34 -3.23
C LEU A 86 -10.22 -10.87 -1.97
N LEU A 87 -9.55 -11.70 -1.16
CA LEU A 87 -10.13 -12.30 0.07
C LEU A 87 -9.32 -11.92 1.32
N PRO A 88 -9.70 -10.82 2.00
CA PRO A 88 -8.99 -10.30 3.16
C PRO A 88 -9.30 -11.17 4.39
N GLY A 89 -8.48 -12.20 4.68
CA GLY A 89 -8.61 -12.85 5.98
C GLY A 89 -7.73 -14.08 6.26
N GLY A 90 -7.62 -15.02 5.31
CA GLY A 90 -7.02 -16.33 5.62
C GLY A 90 -5.58 -16.53 5.15
N VAL A 91 -5.12 -15.76 4.16
CA VAL A 91 -3.98 -16.16 3.32
C VAL A 91 -2.75 -15.26 3.48
N SER A 92 -2.93 -13.94 3.43
CA SER A 92 -1.86 -12.92 3.48
C SER A 92 -1.94 -11.99 4.69
N GLY A 93 -2.89 -12.24 5.60
CA GLY A 93 -3.26 -11.28 6.65
C GLY A 93 -3.93 -10.01 6.13
N ALA A 94 -4.47 -10.03 4.90
CA ALA A 94 -5.20 -8.94 4.24
C ALA A 94 -4.39 -7.65 4.04
N CYS A 95 -3.05 -7.74 3.89
CA CYS A 95 -2.22 -6.55 3.75
C CYS A 95 -2.11 -6.11 2.28
N MET A 96 -2.92 -5.14 1.85
CA MET A 96 -2.83 -4.49 0.53
C MET A 96 -1.93 -3.24 0.55
N ASN A 97 -1.03 -3.14 1.54
CA ASN A 97 -0.16 -1.99 1.78
C ASN A 97 1.29 -2.46 1.91
N PRO A 98 2.17 -2.13 0.93
CA PRO A 98 3.59 -2.51 0.97
C PRO A 98 4.32 -1.97 2.19
N ALA A 99 4.10 -0.71 2.59
CA ALA A 99 4.77 -0.13 3.75
C ALA A 99 4.35 -0.78 5.07
N ARG A 100 3.07 -1.15 5.20
CA ARG A 100 2.55 -1.92 6.35
C ARG A 100 3.14 -3.34 6.40
N ALA A 101 3.39 -3.97 5.27
CA ALA A 101 4.02 -5.30 5.21
C ALA A 101 5.54 -5.23 5.45
N PHE A 102 6.19 -4.16 5.01
CA PHE A 102 7.64 -3.98 5.10
C PHE A 102 8.14 -3.84 6.53
N GLY A 103 7.47 -3.02 7.36
CA GLY A 103 7.89 -2.78 8.74
C GLY A 103 8.06 -4.06 9.58
N PRO A 104 7.02 -4.91 9.69
CA PRO A 104 7.12 -6.18 10.42
C PRO A 104 8.13 -7.15 9.81
N ALA A 105 8.24 -7.19 8.47
CA ALA A 105 9.22 -8.05 7.78
C ALA A 105 10.66 -7.67 8.14
N LEU A 106 10.96 -6.37 8.18
CA LEU A 106 12.27 -5.86 8.57
C LEU A 106 12.55 -6.11 10.07
N VAL A 107 11.58 -5.83 10.94
CA VAL A 107 11.74 -5.95 12.40
C VAL A 107 11.84 -7.40 12.90
N ALA A 108 11.20 -8.35 12.21
CA ALA A 108 11.28 -9.79 12.51
C ALA A 108 12.26 -10.55 11.60
N ASN A 109 12.92 -9.87 10.67
CA ASN A 109 13.81 -10.46 9.67
C ASN A 109 13.17 -11.63 8.90
N CYS A 110 11.91 -11.48 8.48
CA CYS A 110 11.15 -12.50 7.77
C CYS A 110 10.72 -12.01 6.38
N TRP A 111 11.43 -12.48 5.35
CA TRP A 111 11.28 -12.00 3.97
C TRP A 111 10.58 -12.98 3.03
N ASN A 112 10.15 -14.13 3.55
CA ASN A 112 9.49 -15.18 2.77
C ASN A 112 8.24 -14.61 2.07
N TYR A 113 8.23 -14.72 0.73
CA TYR A 113 7.14 -14.22 -0.14
C TYR A 113 6.84 -12.72 0.00
N HIS A 114 7.77 -11.92 0.55
CA HIS A 114 7.54 -10.51 0.80
C HIS A 114 7.25 -9.71 -0.49
N TRP A 115 7.84 -10.13 -1.61
CA TRP A 115 7.64 -9.54 -2.93
C TRP A 115 6.16 -9.48 -3.35
N VAL A 116 5.32 -10.41 -2.88
CA VAL A 116 3.88 -10.47 -3.21
C VAL A 116 3.15 -9.21 -2.71
N TYR A 117 3.55 -8.67 -1.56
CA TYR A 117 2.97 -7.45 -0.99
C TYR A 117 3.37 -6.17 -1.74
N TRP A 118 4.35 -6.27 -2.65
CA TRP A 118 4.72 -5.19 -3.56
C TRP A 118 4.04 -5.39 -4.91
N VAL A 119 4.28 -6.53 -5.55
CA VAL A 119 3.83 -6.77 -6.92
C VAL A 119 2.31 -6.74 -7.03
N GLY A 120 1.59 -7.42 -6.14
CA GLY A 120 0.12 -7.45 -6.18
C GLY A 120 -0.51 -6.06 -6.06
N PRO A 121 -0.25 -5.32 -4.97
CA PRO A 121 -0.79 -3.97 -4.79
C PRO A 121 -0.32 -2.95 -5.83
N MET A 122 0.94 -3.01 -6.29
CA MET A 122 1.42 -2.09 -7.34
C MET A 122 0.70 -2.35 -8.67
N LEU A 123 0.58 -3.61 -9.09
CA LEU A 123 -0.11 -3.96 -10.33
C LEU A 123 -1.59 -3.58 -10.26
N ALA A 124 -2.25 -3.83 -9.13
CA ALA A 124 -3.64 -3.39 -8.92
C ALA A 124 -3.79 -1.87 -9.01
N ALA A 125 -2.87 -1.10 -8.40
CA ALA A 125 -2.86 0.36 -8.48
C ALA A 125 -2.64 0.87 -9.92
N LEU A 126 -1.73 0.25 -10.67
CA LEU A 126 -1.46 0.59 -12.07
C LEU A 126 -2.67 0.26 -12.96
N LEU A 127 -3.26 -0.92 -12.81
CA LEU A 127 -4.39 -1.38 -13.61
C LEU A 127 -5.64 -0.55 -13.32
N VAL A 128 -6.04 -0.41 -12.06
CA VAL A 128 -7.25 0.34 -11.68
C VAL A 128 -7.05 1.83 -11.90
N GLY A 129 -5.91 2.39 -11.49
CA GLY A 129 -5.59 3.80 -11.70
C GLY A 129 -5.52 4.15 -13.19
N GLY A 130 -4.89 3.30 -13.99
CA GLY A 130 -4.85 3.42 -15.45
C GLY A 130 -6.23 3.32 -16.07
N LEU A 131 -7.03 2.31 -15.70
CA LEU A 131 -8.38 2.12 -16.23
C LEU A 131 -9.30 3.29 -15.88
N VAL A 132 -9.29 3.74 -14.63
CA VAL A 132 -10.09 4.90 -14.19
C VAL A 132 -9.64 6.16 -14.94
N ARG A 133 -8.33 6.37 -15.12
CA ARG A 133 -7.83 7.49 -15.92
C ARG A 133 -8.28 7.40 -17.39
N LEU A 134 -8.33 6.21 -17.96
CA LEU A 134 -8.74 6.00 -19.35
C LEU A 134 -10.26 6.10 -19.54
N LEU A 135 -11.06 5.64 -18.59
CA LEU A 135 -12.53 5.59 -18.69
C LEU A 135 -13.23 6.83 -18.12
N LEU A 136 -12.79 7.31 -16.95
CA LEU A 136 -13.41 8.40 -16.20
C LEU A 136 -12.54 9.66 -16.11
N GLY A 137 -11.38 9.68 -16.78
CA GLY A 137 -10.51 10.86 -16.83
C GLY A 137 -11.21 12.05 -17.48
N ASP A 138 -10.99 13.23 -16.90
CA ASP A 138 -11.55 14.50 -17.38
C ASP A 138 -10.96 14.88 -18.75
N GLN A 139 -11.65 15.73 -19.51
CA GLN A 139 -11.34 16.07 -20.92
C GLN A 139 -9.88 16.50 -21.17
N ALA A 140 -9.21 17.09 -20.17
CA ALA A 140 -7.79 17.47 -20.23
C ALA A 140 -6.80 16.28 -20.20
N THR A 141 -7.26 15.08 -19.83
CA THR A 141 -6.42 13.87 -19.60
C THR A 141 -6.80 12.66 -20.46
N ARG A 142 -7.80 12.79 -21.34
CA ARG A 142 -8.24 11.73 -22.26
C ARG A 142 -7.28 11.55 -23.43
N LEU A 143 -6.86 10.31 -23.68
CA LEU A 143 -6.01 9.92 -24.82
C LEU A 143 -6.80 9.27 -25.98
N LEU A 144 -7.96 8.66 -25.72
CA LEU A 144 -8.71 7.88 -26.71
C LEU A 144 -10.11 8.42 -27.07
N LEU A 145 -10.64 9.36 -26.29
CA LEU A 145 -11.93 10.03 -26.54
C LEU A 145 -11.69 11.55 -26.47
N LYS A 146 -10.99 12.07 -27.46
CA LYS A 146 -10.98 13.49 -27.79
C LYS A 146 -12.05 13.78 -28.82
#